data_AF-A0A8H3I920-F1
#
_entry.id   AF-A0A8H3I920-F1
#
_cell.length_a   1.000
_cell.length_b   1.000
_cell.length_c   1.000
_cell.angle_alpha   90.00
_cell.angle_beta   90.00
_cell.angle_gamma   90.00
#
_symmetry.space_group_name_H-M   'P 1'
#
loop_
_entity.id
_entity.type
_entity.pdbx_description
1 polymer ?
#
loop_
_entity_poly.entity_id
_entity_poly.type
_entity_poly.pdbx_seq_one_letter_code
_entity_poly.pdbx_strand_id
1 'polypeptide(L)'
;MVQLEEVEDAELDRAQPGPVGDDYDSDDFVDTDSELSDSDIVSSGPPSESFTDRLLALRDILPPRYRRSLSSTLTSTLSLTRTGAWWGGKGLWVLTTGAIMLSVPFAVCVVEEQQIVEQEREVKAQEGAREVLVPGVAGGSGSGVGGAL
;
A
#
# COMPACT_ATOMS: atom_id res chain seq x y z
N MET A 1 -21.50 20.50 44.78
CA MET A 1 -21.07 19.19 45.32
C MET A 1 -22.28 18.27 45.21
N VAL A 2 -22.15 17.14 44.51
CA VAL A 2 -23.25 16.19 44.26
C VAL A 2 -23.13 15.07 45.28
N GLN A 3 -24.21 14.75 45.99
CA GLN A 3 -24.25 13.61 46.92
C GLN A 3 -24.54 12.35 46.11
N LEU A 4 -23.73 11.31 46.30
CA LEU A 4 -23.95 9.99 45.72
C LEU A 4 -24.71 9.18 46.77
N GLU A 5 -25.91 8.74 46.42
CA GLU A 5 -26.69 7.76 47.17
C GLU A 5 -26.35 6.38 46.59
N GLU A 6 -25.73 5.52 47.41
CA GLU A 6 -25.42 4.14 47.03
C GLU A 6 -26.71 3.33 47.15
N VAL A 7 -27.20 2.85 46.01
CA VAL A 7 -28.31 1.90 45.95
C VAL A 7 -27.68 0.51 45.98
N GLU A 8 -27.90 -0.24 47.07
CA GLU A 8 -27.45 -1.63 47.16
C GLU A 8 -28.26 -2.50 46.17
N ASP A 9 -27.57 -3.23 45.29
CA ASP A 9 -28.17 -4.10 44.29
C ASP A 9 -28.76 -5.35 44.96
N ALA A 10 -30.09 -5.48 44.95
CA ALA A 10 -30.82 -6.62 45.56
C ALA A 10 -30.48 -8.00 44.95
N GLU A 11 -29.73 -8.05 43.84
CA GLU A 11 -29.21 -9.28 43.24
C GLU A 11 -27.92 -9.77 43.91
N LEU A 12 -27.21 -8.93 44.67
CA LEU A 12 -25.96 -9.28 45.35
C LEU A 12 -26.20 -10.21 46.56
N ASP A 13 -27.36 -10.10 47.20
CA ASP A 13 -27.77 -10.95 48.33
C ASP A 13 -28.43 -12.28 47.90
N ARG A 14 -28.52 -12.54 46.59
CA ARG A 14 -29.10 -13.79 46.10
C ARG A 14 -28.14 -14.94 46.33
N ALA A 15 -28.45 -15.79 47.32
CA ALA A 15 -27.74 -17.05 47.52
C ALA A 15 -27.78 -17.90 46.24
N GLN A 16 -26.62 -18.10 45.63
CA GLN A 16 -26.47 -18.93 44.44
C GLN A 16 -26.66 -20.41 44.86
N PRO A 17 -27.57 -21.17 44.23
CA PRO A 17 -27.66 -22.60 44.50
C PRO A 17 -26.43 -23.29 43.92
N GLY A 18 -25.44 -23.55 44.78
CA GLY A 18 -24.39 -24.53 44.50
C GLY A 18 -24.99 -25.94 44.42
N PRO A 19 -24.30 -26.91 43.81
CA PRO A 19 -24.78 -28.28 43.73
C PRO A 19 -25.09 -28.81 45.14
N VAL A 20 -26.37 -29.07 45.41
CA VAL A 20 -26.82 -29.80 46.60
C VAL A 20 -26.91 -31.26 46.17
N GLY A 21 -25.94 -32.05 46.63
CA GLY A 21 -25.82 -33.47 46.35
C GLY A 21 -24.87 -34.07 47.37
N ASP A 22 -25.43 -34.91 48.22
CA ASP A 22 -24.93 -35.23 49.55
C ASP A 22 -24.10 -36.51 49.53
N ASP A 23 -23.34 -36.80 48.48
CA ASP A 23 -22.78 -38.14 48.26
C ASP A 23 -21.28 -38.04 47.89
N TYR A 24 -20.43 -37.78 48.88
CA TYR A 24 -18.99 -38.00 48.74
C TYR A 24 -18.70 -39.49 48.95
N ASP A 25 -19.01 -40.32 47.95
CA ASP A 25 -18.43 -41.67 47.87
C ASP A 25 -17.07 -41.57 47.17
N SER A 26 -16.05 -42.02 47.88
CA SER A 26 -14.64 -41.78 47.59
C SER A 26 -14.04 -42.85 46.65
N ASP A 27 -14.84 -43.43 45.76
CA ASP A 27 -14.47 -44.64 45.01
C ASP A 27 -14.49 -44.49 43.49
N ASP A 28 -14.77 -43.30 42.95
CA ASP A 28 -14.61 -43.00 41.52
C ASP A 28 -13.18 -42.50 41.22
N PHE A 29 -12.18 -43.25 41.67
CA PHE A 29 -10.82 -43.10 41.14
C PHE A 29 -10.85 -43.68 39.72
N VAL A 30 -11.02 -42.81 38.73
CA VAL A 30 -10.96 -43.16 37.31
C VAL A 30 -9.54 -43.63 37.02
N ASP A 31 -9.33 -44.94 37.10
CA ASP A 31 -8.06 -45.60 36.80
C ASP A 31 -7.68 -45.26 35.36
N THR A 32 -6.75 -44.32 35.22
CA THR A 32 -6.22 -43.88 33.94
C THR A 32 -5.12 -44.87 33.54
N ASP A 33 -5.47 -46.16 33.48
CA ASP A 33 -4.54 -47.19 33.05
C ASP A 33 -4.38 -47.03 31.53
N SER A 34 -3.16 -46.66 31.20
CA SER A 34 -2.80 -45.97 29.96
C SER A 34 -2.61 -46.96 28.82
N GLU A 35 -3.64 -47.21 28.03
CA GLU A 35 -3.52 -47.70 26.65
C GLU A 35 -3.34 -46.50 25.71
N LEU A 36 -2.28 -45.71 25.94
CA LEU A 36 -1.77 -44.77 24.94
C LEU A 36 -1.05 -45.59 23.89
N SER A 37 -1.75 -45.90 22.80
CA SER A 37 -1.16 -46.50 21.62
C SER A 37 -0.11 -45.54 21.05
N ASP A 38 1.15 -45.77 21.40
CA ASP A 38 2.34 -45.06 20.91
C ASP A 38 2.58 -45.29 19.39
N SER A 39 1.66 -46.01 18.73
CA SER A 39 1.70 -46.32 17.29
C SER A 39 1.30 -45.15 16.40
N ASP A 40 0.62 -44.14 16.93
CA ASP A 40 -0.03 -43.11 16.11
C ASP A 40 0.81 -41.82 16.02
N ILE A 41 1.90 -41.71 16.79
CA ILE A 41 2.70 -40.48 16.88
C ILE A 41 3.90 -40.44 15.91
N VAL A 42 4.24 -41.55 15.24
CA VAL A 42 5.46 -41.66 14.42
C VAL A 42 5.21 -41.84 12.91
N SER A 43 3.97 -41.93 12.44
CA SER A 43 3.66 -42.19 11.02
C SER A 43 3.03 -40.99 10.29
N SER A 44 3.46 -39.78 10.60
CA SER A 44 3.22 -38.63 9.74
C SER A 44 4.43 -37.72 9.87
N GLY A 45 5.27 -37.69 8.83
CA GLY A 45 6.28 -36.65 8.68
C GLY A 45 5.64 -35.26 8.90
N PRO A 46 6.42 -34.25 9.28
CA PRO A 46 5.89 -32.97 9.75
C PRO A 46 4.78 -32.52 8.80
N PRO A 47 3.54 -32.33 9.29
CA PRO A 47 2.43 -31.95 8.44
C PRO A 47 2.83 -30.70 7.66
N SER A 48 2.39 -30.59 6.42
CA SER A 48 2.58 -29.37 5.64
C SER A 48 1.79 -28.24 6.31
N GLU A 49 2.41 -27.59 7.29
CA GLU A 49 1.80 -26.50 8.05
C GLU A 49 1.62 -25.29 7.13
N SER A 50 0.37 -24.87 6.95
CA SER A 50 0.09 -23.59 6.31
C SER A 50 0.40 -22.44 7.28
N PHE A 51 0.71 -21.26 6.74
CA PHE A 51 0.86 -20.04 7.53
C PHE A 51 -0.40 -19.74 8.35
N THR A 52 -1.58 -20.14 7.85
CA THR A 52 -2.86 -20.06 8.57
C THR A 52 -2.91 -20.97 9.79
N ASP A 53 -2.32 -22.15 9.70
CA ASP A 53 -2.31 -23.15 10.76
C ASP A 53 -1.40 -22.71 11.91
N ARG A 54 -0.24 -22.13 11.56
CA ARG A 54 0.64 -21.45 12.53
C ARG A 54 -0.04 -20.25 13.19
N LEU A 55 -0.82 -19.48 12.43
CA LEU A 55 -1.57 -18.34 12.97
C LEU A 55 -2.67 -18.78 13.95
N LEU A 56 -3.35 -19.90 13.64
CA LEU A 56 -4.36 -20.51 14.50
C LEU A 56 -3.74 -21.09 15.78
N ALA A 57 -2.63 -21.81 15.67
CA ALA A 57 -1.90 -22.33 16.84
C ALA A 57 -1.46 -21.19 17.78
N LEU A 58 -0.97 -20.08 17.22
CA LEU A 58 -0.59 -18.91 18.00
C LEU A 58 -1.80 -18.22 18.67
N ARG A 59 -2.98 -18.29 18.04
CA ARG A 59 -4.23 -17.75 18.60
C ARG A 59 -4.63 -18.42 19.90
N ASP A 60 -4.39 -19.73 20.03
CA ASP A 60 -4.84 -20.52 21.17
C ASP A 60 -3.93 -20.36 22.40
N ILE A 61 -2.67 -19.94 22.20
CA ILE A 61 -1.71 -19.63 23.28
C ILE A 61 -1.98 -18.24 23.91
N LEU A 62 -2.80 -17.39 23.28
CA LEU A 62 -3.01 -16.01 23.71
C LEU A 62 -4.02 -15.87 24.89
N PRO A 63 -3.61 -15.25 26.03
CA PRO A 63 -4.49 -15.00 27.17
C PRO A 63 -5.69 -14.08 26.82
N PRO A 64 -6.83 -14.20 27.51
CA PRO A 64 -8.05 -13.43 27.22
C PRO A 64 -7.87 -11.92 27.29
N ARG A 65 -6.90 -11.42 28.07
CA ARG A 65 -6.56 -9.98 28.14
C ARG A 65 -5.96 -9.44 26.84
N TYR A 66 -5.26 -10.27 26.05
CA TYR A 66 -4.67 -9.87 24.78
C TYR A 66 -5.68 -9.88 23.62
N ARG A 67 -6.78 -10.65 23.72
CA ARG A 67 -7.79 -10.76 22.64
C ARG A 67 -8.45 -9.42 22.30
N ARG A 68 -8.71 -8.57 23.31
CA ARG A 68 -9.35 -7.26 23.10
C ARG A 68 -8.37 -6.22 22.57
N SER A 69 -7.14 -6.21 23.05
CA SER A 69 -6.09 -5.32 22.53
C SER A 69 -5.71 -5.69 21.10
N LEU A 70 -5.53 -6.98 20.79
CA LEU A 70 -5.14 -7.46 19.48
C LEU A 70 -6.24 -7.22 18.42
N SER A 71 -7.50 -7.48 18.77
CA SER A 71 -8.61 -7.13 17.87
C SER A 71 -8.70 -5.63 17.66
N SER A 72 -8.54 -4.80 18.69
CA SER A 72 -8.57 -3.35 18.52
C SER A 72 -7.41 -2.80 17.68
N THR A 73 -6.19 -3.31 17.85
CA THR A 73 -5.02 -2.86 17.08
C THR A 73 -5.07 -3.36 15.65
N LEU A 74 -5.47 -4.61 15.43
CA LEU A 74 -5.68 -5.18 14.09
C LEU A 74 -6.84 -4.49 13.39
N THR A 75 -7.99 -4.29 14.02
CA THR A 75 -9.11 -3.58 13.39
C THR A 75 -8.76 -2.13 13.09
N SER A 76 -8.00 -1.45 13.94
CA SER A 76 -7.54 -0.08 13.66
C SER A 76 -6.58 -0.02 12.48
N THR A 77 -5.56 -0.89 12.43
CA THR A 77 -4.62 -0.95 11.29
C THR A 77 -5.29 -1.43 10.00
N LEU A 78 -6.17 -2.42 10.08
CA LEU A 78 -6.93 -2.92 8.93
C LEU A 78 -7.94 -1.87 8.43
N SER A 79 -8.53 -1.07 9.32
CA SER A 79 -9.45 0.02 8.93
C SER A 79 -8.71 1.19 8.28
N LEU A 80 -7.51 1.55 8.76
CA LEU A 80 -6.65 2.56 8.15
C LEU A 80 -6.16 2.13 6.77
N THR A 81 -5.69 0.89 6.62
CA THR A 81 -5.25 0.37 5.32
C THR A 81 -6.41 0.21 4.35
N ARG A 82 -7.59 -0.25 4.80
CA ARG A 82 -8.80 -0.32 3.97
C ARG A 82 -9.27 1.06 3.52
N THR A 83 -9.28 2.03 4.43
CA THR A 83 -9.66 3.42 4.11
C THR A 83 -8.64 4.09 3.19
N GLY A 84 -7.34 3.89 3.47
CA GLY A 84 -6.24 4.36 2.64
C GLY A 84 -6.22 3.73 1.25
N ALA A 85 -6.54 2.44 1.12
CA ALA A 85 -6.66 1.77 -0.16
C ALA A 85 -7.88 2.26 -0.96
N TRP A 86 -9.01 2.54 -0.31
CA TRP A 86 -10.19 3.04 -1.00
C TRP A 86 -10.03 4.50 -1.44
N TRP A 87 -9.46 5.36 -0.57
CA TRP A 87 -9.11 6.74 -0.92
C TRP A 87 -7.98 6.81 -1.93
N GLY A 88 -6.96 5.97 -1.76
CA GLY A 88 -5.83 5.83 -2.68
C GLY A 88 -6.27 5.33 -4.05
N GLY A 89 -7.19 4.37 -4.13
CA GLY A 89 -7.77 3.91 -5.39
C GLY A 89 -8.55 5.01 -6.11
N LYS A 90 -9.40 5.76 -5.39
CA LYS A 90 -10.11 6.91 -5.96
C LYS A 90 -9.14 8.03 -6.38
N GLY A 91 -8.14 8.33 -5.56
CA GLY A 91 -7.12 9.33 -5.85
C GLY A 91 -6.28 8.95 -7.07
N LEU A 92 -5.78 7.71 -7.13
CA LEU A 92 -5.00 7.19 -8.25
C LEU A 92 -5.81 7.16 -9.54
N TRP A 93 -7.10 6.82 -9.45
CA TRP A 93 -8.01 6.88 -10.60
C TRP A 93 -8.17 8.32 -11.11
N VAL A 94 -8.44 9.29 -10.23
CA VAL A 94 -8.54 10.71 -10.60
C VAL A 94 -7.21 11.24 -11.14
N LEU A 95 -6.07 10.87 -10.54
CA LEU A 95 -4.74 11.22 -11.03
C LEU A 95 -4.46 10.63 -12.41
N THR A 96 -4.82 9.37 -12.64
CA THR A 96 -4.71 8.73 -13.96
C THR A 96 -5.52 9.47 -15.00
N THR A 97 -6.81 9.68 -14.75
CA THR A 97 -7.71 10.34 -15.71
C THR A 97 -7.34 11.81 -15.89
N GLY A 98 -6.96 12.49 -14.82
CA GLY A 98 -6.49 13.88 -14.85
C GLY A 98 -5.19 14.01 -15.62
N ALA A 99 -4.22 13.12 -15.40
CA ALA A 99 -2.99 13.10 -16.17
C ALA A 99 -3.26 12.93 -17.67
N ILE A 100 -4.19 12.06 -18.08
CA ILE A 100 -4.57 11.90 -19.49
C ILE A 100 -5.23 13.18 -20.05
N MET A 101 -6.05 13.86 -19.25
CA MET A 101 -6.75 15.07 -19.68
C MET A 101 -5.81 16.29 -19.77
N LEU A 102 -4.84 16.40 -18.86
CA LEU A 102 -3.83 17.46 -18.87
C LEU A 102 -2.62 17.15 -19.77
N SER A 103 -2.32 15.89 -20.05
CA SER A 103 -1.13 15.51 -20.85
C SER A 103 -1.23 15.98 -22.29
N VAL A 104 -2.43 15.96 -22.89
CA VAL A 104 -2.64 16.37 -24.28
C VAL A 104 -2.31 17.86 -24.48
N PRO A 105 -2.94 18.82 -23.76
CA PRO A 105 -2.61 20.24 -23.94
C PRO A 105 -1.18 20.55 -23.49
N PHE A 106 -0.69 19.92 -22.42
CA PHE A 106 0.68 20.11 -21.96
C PHE A 106 1.72 19.65 -23.00
N ALA A 107 1.47 18.52 -23.67
CA ALA A 107 2.35 18.02 -24.72
C ALA A 107 2.45 18.99 -25.91
N VAL A 108 1.34 19.62 -26.31
CA VAL A 108 1.32 20.56 -27.44
C VAL A 108 2.18 21.80 -27.15
N CYS A 109 2.03 22.43 -25.98
CA CYS A 109 2.83 23.60 -25.63
C CYS A 109 4.35 23.31 -25.63
N VAL A 110 4.78 22.14 -25.15
CA VAL A 110 6.20 21.78 -25.11
C VAL A 110 6.78 21.53 -26.51
N VAL A 111 5.97 20.99 -27.44
CA VAL A 111 6.44 20.70 -28.81
C VAL A 111 6.62 21.98 -29.63
N GLU A 112 5.76 22.98 -29.44
CA GLU A 112 5.88 24.26 -30.14
C GLU A 112 7.23 24.94 -29.85
N GLU A 113 7.70 24.90 -28.61
CA GLU A 113 9.01 25.46 -28.25
C GLU A 113 10.17 24.72 -28.95
N GLN A 114 10.07 23.39 -29.12
CA GLN A 114 11.11 22.63 -29.82
C GLN A 114 11.14 22.92 -31.32
N GLN A 115 9.98 23.08 -31.96
CA GLN A 115 9.91 23.41 -33.38
C GLN A 115 10.53 24.77 -33.68
N ILE A 116 10.26 25.79 -32.84
CA ILE A 116 10.83 27.13 -33.03
C ILE A 116 12.36 27.09 -32.89
N VAL A 117 12.88 26.38 -31.87
CA VAL A 117 14.33 26.27 -31.66
C VAL A 117 15.04 25.54 -32.80
N GLU A 118 14.41 24.54 -33.40
CA GLU A 118 14.98 23.82 -34.54
C GLU A 118 14.94 24.66 -35.82
N GLN A 119 13.84 25.40 -36.03
CA GLN A 119 13.73 26.36 -37.13
C GLN A 119 14.76 27.50 -36.99
N GLU A 120 14.97 28.03 -35.79
CA GLU A 120 16.03 29.02 -35.52
C GLU A 120 17.43 28.45 -35.79
N ARG A 121 17.67 27.17 -35.47
CA ARG A 121 18.92 26.49 -35.79
C ARG A 121 19.14 26.34 -37.29
N GLU A 122 18.12 25.98 -38.06
CA GLU A 122 18.19 25.86 -39.51
C GLU A 122 18.45 27.21 -40.19
N VAL A 123 17.76 28.26 -39.75
CA VAL A 123 17.95 29.63 -40.27
C VAL A 123 19.37 30.11 -39.95
N LYS A 124 19.83 29.94 -38.71
CA LYS A 124 21.20 30.32 -38.32
C LYS A 124 22.28 29.53 -39.08
N ALA A 125 22.03 28.25 -39.37
CA ALA A 125 22.94 27.44 -40.18
C ALA A 125 22.95 27.91 -41.65
N GLN A 126 21.81 28.31 -42.21
CA GLN A 126 21.73 28.88 -43.55
C GLN A 126 22.38 30.27 -43.64
N GLU A 127 22.20 31.12 -42.62
CA GLU A 127 22.86 32.42 -42.55
C GLU A 127 24.39 32.28 -42.41
N GLY A 128 24.86 31.41 -41.51
CA GLY A 128 26.28 31.10 -41.38
C GLY A 128 26.88 30.45 -42.63
N ALA A 129 26.12 29.59 -43.32
CA ALA A 129 26.54 29.02 -44.60
C ALA A 129 26.55 30.06 -45.75
N ARG A 130 25.60 31.01 -45.77
CA ARG A 130 25.58 32.12 -46.73
C ARG A 130 26.75 33.07 -46.50
N GLU A 131 27.12 33.36 -45.24
CA GLU A 131 28.27 34.21 -44.94
C GLU A 131 29.60 33.57 -45.35
N VAL A 132 29.72 32.24 -45.28
CA VAL A 132 30.90 31.48 -45.74
C VAL A 132 30.94 31.28 -47.27
N LEU A 133 29.79 31.31 -47.96
CA LEU A 133 29.71 31.20 -49.43
C LEU A 133 29.74 32.56 -50.16
N VAL A 134 29.60 33.69 -49.45
CA VAL A 134 29.65 35.07 -50.00
C VAL A 134 30.92 35.87 -49.63
N PRO A 135 32.09 35.32 -49.24
CA PRO A 135 33.33 36.09 -49.26
C PRO A 135 33.88 36.11 -50.69
N GLY A 136 33.27 36.90 -51.59
CA GLY A 136 33.75 36.97 -52.98
C GLY A 136 33.17 38.05 -53.89
N VAL A 137 32.06 38.71 -53.55
CA VAL A 137 31.42 39.68 -54.47
C VAL A 137 31.65 41.16 -54.11
N ALA A 138 32.43 41.44 -53.06
CA ALA A 138 32.73 42.80 -52.59
C ALA A 138 34.21 43.22 -52.75
N GLY A 139 34.97 42.50 -53.58
CA GLY A 139 36.40 42.78 -53.80
C GLY A 139 36.81 42.61 -55.25
N GLY A 140 36.33 43.49 -56.13
CA GLY A 140 36.61 43.37 -57.57
C GLY A 140 36.23 44.60 -58.39
N SER A 141 36.35 45.81 -57.83
CA SER A 141 36.48 47.00 -58.66
C SER A 141 37.88 46.99 -59.29
N GLY A 142 37.99 46.70 -60.58
CA GLY A 142 39.26 46.90 -61.28
C GLY A 142 39.35 46.25 -62.65
N SER A 143 39.29 47.11 -63.68
CA SER A 143 39.92 46.94 -64.99
C SER A 143 39.23 46.05 -66.03
N GLY A 144 38.69 46.72 -67.06
CA GLY A 144 38.26 46.05 -68.29
C GLY A 144 37.48 46.95 -69.25
N VAL A 145 37.91 48.21 -69.40
CA VAL A 145 37.45 49.05 -70.51
C VAL A 145 38.11 48.55 -71.79
N GLY A 146 37.31 48.23 -72.81
CA GLY A 146 37.76 48.26 -74.19
C GLY A 146 37.31 47.09 -75.05
N GLY A 147 36.59 47.38 -76.13
CA GLY A 147 36.51 46.49 -77.28
C GLY A 147 35.13 46.41 -77.90
N ALA A 148 34.85 47.35 -78.80
CA ALA A 148 33.70 47.36 -79.69
C ALA A 148 33.81 46.28 -80.80
N LEU A 149 32.65 46.05 -81.45
CA LEU A 149 32.42 45.44 -82.77
C LEU A 149 32.31 43.92 -82.81
#